data_AF-A0A501PLG1-F1
#
_entry.id   AF-A0A501PLG1-F1
#
_cell.length_a   1.000
_cell.length_b   1.000
_cell.length_c   1.000
_cell.angle_alpha   90.00
_cell.angle_beta   90.00
_cell.angle_gamma   90.00
#
_symmetry.space_group_name_H-M   'P 1'
#
loop_
_entity.id
_entity.type
_entity.pdbx_description
1 polymer ?
#
loop_
_entity_poly.entity_id
_entity_poly.type
_entity_poly.pdbx_seq_one_letter_code
_entity_poly.pdbx_strand_id
1 'polypeptide(L)'
;MRRLHVSLDIKTNVIEPRRQTYSHVARRLGSDKPASRYQEGTWDLQATEHFHYRPTWAPDRELYDTSLTAIEMQDWYAFNDPRQFYYGTYTMARNKMMETEEANFKFVEKRGLLDQVDPAWVNKVKHYLLPLRHFEWGGNMNGCHASDRAYGTAVSQTLLFAAMDRLGIAQIISRIGLLIDGNSGESLDEARSDWLEHGNWQPLRQMVEDTFVLDDWFEQAVAQYFCMDSVIFPLVYDHFDREGARHNGAAMSMLSEFMIDWFADECRWVDQLLKVTASESAGNAELLGSWVENWTVRTIDALRPLAADVLGDGADAVLEEIDANIQARAAKAGIKAQGAGK
;
A
#
# COMPACT_ATOMS: atom_id res chain seq x y z
N MET A 1 -21.20 55.46 -2.10
CA MET A 1 -21.50 54.71 -3.34
C MET A 1 -21.30 53.23 -3.07
N ARG A 2 -22.38 52.43 -2.97
CA ARG A 2 -22.27 50.97 -2.88
C ARG A 2 -22.19 50.42 -4.31
N ARG A 3 -21.09 49.76 -4.67
CA ARG A 3 -21.00 49.01 -5.93
C ARG A 3 -21.96 47.83 -5.85
N LEU A 4 -22.98 47.81 -6.70
CA LEU A 4 -23.79 46.64 -6.97
C LEU A 4 -22.88 45.59 -7.63
N HIS A 5 -22.67 44.47 -6.96
CA HIS A 5 -22.08 43.28 -7.58
C HIS A 5 -23.14 42.70 -8.52
N VAL A 6 -22.95 42.85 -9.83
CA VAL A 6 -23.76 42.15 -10.83
C VAL A 6 -23.15 40.77 -10.99
N SER A 7 -23.86 39.75 -10.51
CA SER A 7 -23.55 38.35 -10.84
C SER A 7 -24.03 38.10 -12.27
N LEU A 8 -23.11 37.73 -13.17
CA LEU A 8 -23.41 37.31 -14.54
C LEU A 8 -23.69 35.80 -14.53
N ASP A 9 -24.95 35.41 -14.47
CA ASP A 9 -25.37 34.03 -14.74
C ASP A 9 -25.55 33.83 -16.25
N ILE A 10 -24.66 33.05 -16.86
CA ILE A 10 -24.76 32.66 -18.26
C ILE A 10 -25.91 31.64 -18.37
N LYS A 11 -27.00 32.01 -19.04
CA LYS A 11 -28.09 31.08 -19.34
C LYS A 11 -27.61 30.03 -20.35
N THR A 12 -27.47 28.79 -19.88
CA THR A 12 -27.23 27.62 -20.72
C THR A 12 -28.56 26.98 -21.09
N ASN A 13 -28.74 26.60 -22.36
CA ASN A 13 -29.89 25.78 -22.77
C ASN A 13 -29.70 24.38 -22.20
N VAL A 14 -30.50 24.02 -21.19
CA VAL A 14 -30.50 22.68 -20.60
C VAL A 14 -31.29 21.75 -21.51
N ILE A 15 -30.63 20.72 -22.02
CA ILE A 15 -31.27 19.65 -22.79
C ILE A 15 -31.62 18.52 -21.82
N GLU A 16 -32.88 18.12 -21.78
CA GLU A 16 -33.33 17.00 -20.94
C GLU A 16 -32.74 15.67 -21.45
N PRO A 17 -31.91 14.98 -20.64
CA PRO A 17 -31.30 13.72 -21.05
C PRO A 17 -32.29 12.56 -20.94
N ARG A 18 -32.16 11.55 -21.82
CA ARG A 18 -33.02 10.35 -21.79
C ARG A 18 -32.74 9.42 -20.60
N ARG A 19 -31.54 9.54 -20.02
CA ARG A 19 -31.07 8.83 -18.83
C ARG A 19 -29.91 9.60 -18.22
N GLN A 20 -29.62 9.37 -16.95
CA GLN A 20 -28.57 10.11 -16.22
C GLN A 20 -27.23 9.37 -16.17
N THR A 21 -27.23 8.04 -16.24
CA THR A 21 -26.01 7.21 -16.22
C THR A 21 -26.20 5.89 -16.99
N TYR A 22 -25.18 5.03 -16.99
CA TYR A 22 -25.26 3.69 -17.56
C TYR A 22 -26.18 2.77 -16.75
N SER A 23 -26.83 1.84 -17.43
CA SER A 23 -27.86 1.00 -16.81
C SER A 23 -27.33 0.10 -15.69
N HIS A 24 -26.06 -0.35 -15.74
CA HIS A 24 -25.46 -1.13 -14.64
C HIS A 24 -25.25 -0.27 -13.38
N VAL A 25 -24.74 0.96 -13.55
CA VAL A 25 -24.60 1.93 -12.45
C VAL A 25 -25.95 2.30 -11.84
N ALA A 26 -26.96 2.58 -12.67
CA ALA A 26 -28.31 2.92 -12.19
C ALA A 26 -28.93 1.79 -11.35
N ARG A 27 -28.70 0.51 -11.70
CA ARG A 27 -29.15 -0.65 -10.91
C ARG A 27 -28.53 -0.65 -9.51
N ARG A 28 -27.21 -0.42 -9.40
CA ARG A 28 -26.52 -0.31 -8.10
C ARG A 28 -26.99 0.88 -7.28
N LEU A 29 -27.25 2.01 -7.94
CA LEU A 29 -27.76 3.23 -7.30
C LEU A 29 -29.23 3.14 -6.87
N GLY A 30 -29.97 2.14 -7.34
CA GLY A 30 -31.42 1.98 -7.13
C GLY A 30 -32.29 3.02 -7.84
N SER A 31 -31.70 3.91 -8.64
CA SER A 31 -32.40 4.93 -9.43
C SER A 31 -31.51 5.48 -10.55
N ASP A 32 -32.13 6.00 -11.61
CA ASP A 32 -31.44 6.70 -12.69
C ASP A 32 -31.13 8.14 -12.28
N LYS A 33 -30.04 8.30 -11.53
CA LYS A 33 -29.50 9.58 -11.07
C LYS A 33 -28.06 9.76 -11.56
N PRO A 34 -27.56 10.99 -11.66
CA PRO A 34 -26.16 11.22 -12.04
C PRO A 34 -25.21 10.47 -11.12
N ALA A 35 -24.27 9.73 -11.72
CA ALA A 35 -23.27 8.95 -11.02
C ALA A 35 -21.94 9.73 -10.92
N SER A 36 -21.10 9.36 -9.95
CA SER A 36 -19.74 9.90 -9.87
C SER A 36 -18.85 9.29 -10.96
N ARG A 37 -17.74 9.96 -11.28
CA ARG A 37 -16.72 9.42 -12.20
C ARG A 37 -16.13 8.10 -11.70
N TYR A 38 -15.97 7.96 -10.39
CA TYR A 38 -15.52 6.71 -9.79
C TYR A 38 -16.54 5.58 -10.03
N GLN A 39 -17.83 5.84 -9.83
CA GLN A 39 -18.88 4.83 -10.02
C GLN A 39 -18.95 4.34 -11.47
N GLU A 40 -18.97 5.26 -12.45
CA GLU A 40 -18.98 4.89 -13.87
C GLU A 40 -17.65 4.28 -14.34
N GLY A 41 -16.55 4.63 -13.71
CA GLY A 41 -15.20 4.13 -14.02
C GLY A 41 -14.81 2.85 -13.29
N THR A 42 -15.68 2.30 -12.43
CA THR A 42 -15.32 1.17 -11.56
C THR A 42 -16.40 0.08 -11.50
N TRP A 43 -17.68 0.42 -11.37
CA TRP A 43 -18.70 -0.58 -11.07
C TRP A 43 -19.09 -1.43 -12.27
N ASP A 44 -19.11 -2.76 -12.09
CA ASP A 44 -19.55 -3.76 -13.08
C ASP A 44 -18.87 -3.65 -14.45
N LEU A 45 -17.60 -3.21 -14.49
CA LEU A 45 -16.84 -3.13 -15.74
C LEU A 45 -16.19 -4.47 -16.14
N GLN A 46 -15.92 -5.34 -15.16
CA GLN A 46 -15.36 -6.67 -15.39
C GLN A 46 -16.38 -7.59 -16.11
N ALA A 47 -15.89 -8.43 -17.03
CA ALA A 47 -16.69 -9.53 -17.57
C ALA A 47 -16.94 -10.60 -16.47
N THR A 48 -18.16 -11.13 -16.41
CA THR A 48 -18.59 -12.05 -15.33
C THR A 48 -19.06 -13.42 -15.81
N GLU A 49 -19.37 -13.57 -17.10
CA GLU A 49 -19.91 -14.81 -17.63
C GLU A 49 -19.63 -14.97 -19.13
N HIS A 50 -19.93 -16.16 -19.66
CA HIS A 50 -19.79 -16.51 -21.08
C HIS A 50 -18.35 -16.43 -21.62
N PHE A 51 -17.38 -16.85 -20.80
CA PHE A 51 -16.00 -17.01 -21.24
C PHE A 51 -15.90 -18.11 -22.30
N HIS A 52 -15.13 -17.84 -23.35
CA HIS A 52 -15.07 -18.72 -24.53
C HIS A 52 -14.08 -19.87 -24.35
N TYR A 53 -13.07 -19.68 -23.50
CA TYR A 53 -11.97 -20.63 -23.31
C TYR A 53 -11.54 -20.65 -21.85
N ARG A 54 -11.10 -21.83 -21.39
CA ARG A 54 -10.41 -21.98 -20.11
C ARG A 54 -9.00 -21.38 -20.18
N PRO A 55 -8.46 -20.84 -19.08
CA PRO A 55 -7.07 -20.42 -19.04
C PRO A 55 -6.13 -21.62 -19.31
N THR A 56 -5.13 -21.44 -20.18
CA THR A 56 -4.16 -22.51 -20.48
C THR A 56 -3.25 -22.84 -19.29
N TRP A 57 -3.11 -21.92 -18.34
CA TRP A 57 -2.30 -22.03 -17.14
C TRP A 57 -3.07 -22.50 -15.90
N ALA A 58 -4.41 -22.54 -15.96
CA ALA A 58 -5.29 -23.10 -14.91
C ALA A 58 -6.56 -23.72 -15.54
N PRO A 59 -6.45 -24.89 -16.19
CA PRO A 59 -7.54 -25.46 -16.98
C PRO A 59 -8.80 -25.85 -16.20
N ASP A 60 -8.68 -25.98 -14.88
CA ASP A 60 -9.75 -26.29 -13.92
C ASP A 60 -10.55 -25.07 -13.47
N ARG A 61 -10.14 -23.84 -13.84
CA ARG A 61 -10.75 -22.58 -13.40
C ARG A 61 -11.42 -21.81 -14.53
N GLU A 62 -12.32 -20.88 -14.20
CA GLU A 62 -12.80 -19.85 -15.14
C GLU A 62 -11.85 -18.65 -15.18
N LEU A 63 -12.02 -17.77 -16.19
CA LEU A 63 -11.48 -16.40 -16.08
C LEU A 63 -12.24 -15.64 -14.99
N TYR A 64 -11.54 -14.84 -14.20
CA TYR A 64 -12.12 -14.13 -13.04
C TYR A 64 -12.90 -15.08 -12.11
N ASP A 65 -12.27 -16.18 -11.72
CA ASP A 65 -12.88 -17.18 -10.84
C ASP A 65 -12.84 -16.73 -9.38
N THR A 66 -14.00 -16.55 -8.75
CA THR A 66 -14.10 -16.12 -7.35
C THR A 66 -13.48 -17.12 -6.38
N SER A 67 -13.31 -18.38 -6.78
CA SER A 67 -12.68 -19.43 -5.97
C SER A 67 -11.14 -19.42 -5.98
N LEU A 68 -10.52 -18.37 -6.57
CA LEU A 68 -9.09 -18.08 -6.43
C LEU A 68 -8.74 -17.48 -5.06
N THR A 69 -9.73 -17.27 -4.21
CA THR A 69 -9.57 -16.98 -2.79
C THR A 69 -10.59 -17.78 -1.98
N ALA A 70 -10.25 -18.11 -0.74
CA ALA A 70 -11.17 -18.69 0.24
C ALA A 70 -12.15 -17.65 0.83
N ILE A 71 -11.94 -16.35 0.58
CA ILE A 71 -12.89 -15.31 0.96
C ILE A 71 -14.15 -15.40 0.10
N GLU A 72 -15.31 -15.42 0.76
CA GLU A 72 -16.61 -15.47 0.10
C GLU A 72 -17.29 -14.10 0.19
N MET A 73 -17.72 -13.54 -0.94
CA MET A 73 -18.49 -12.29 -1.00
C MET A 73 -19.73 -12.49 -1.85
N GLN A 74 -20.91 -12.06 -1.38
CA GLN A 74 -22.12 -12.01 -2.19
C GLN A 74 -22.00 -10.99 -3.33
N ASP A 75 -21.37 -9.84 -3.05
CA ASP A 75 -21.09 -8.80 -4.03
C ASP A 75 -19.71 -8.19 -3.77
N TRP A 76 -18.74 -8.51 -4.61
CA TRP A 76 -17.38 -7.95 -4.53
C TRP A 76 -17.33 -6.43 -4.69
N TYR A 77 -18.37 -5.81 -5.27
CA TYR A 77 -18.50 -4.34 -5.37
C TYR A 77 -19.17 -3.70 -4.14
N ALA A 78 -19.45 -4.47 -3.08
CA ALA A 78 -19.70 -3.92 -1.75
C ALA A 78 -18.49 -3.10 -1.27
N PHE A 79 -17.27 -3.52 -1.65
CA PHE A 79 -16.08 -2.71 -1.47
C PHE A 79 -16.07 -1.51 -2.41
N ASN A 80 -15.78 -0.34 -1.83
CA ASN A 80 -15.55 0.89 -2.56
C ASN A 80 -14.33 1.59 -1.97
N ASP A 81 -13.38 1.99 -2.82
CA ASP A 81 -12.20 2.72 -2.38
C ASP A 81 -12.66 4.07 -1.77
N PRO A 82 -12.40 4.32 -0.47
CA PRO A 82 -12.82 5.56 0.19
C PRO A 82 -12.07 6.80 -0.35
N ARG A 83 -11.00 6.60 -1.13
CA ARG A 83 -10.28 7.67 -1.84
C ARG A 83 -10.93 8.03 -3.17
N GLN A 84 -11.85 7.20 -3.66
CA GLN A 84 -12.53 7.37 -4.95
C GLN A 84 -11.55 7.44 -6.12
N PHE A 85 -10.49 6.62 -6.05
CA PHE A 85 -9.50 6.49 -7.11
C PHE A 85 -10.06 5.69 -8.28
N TYR A 86 -10.28 6.40 -9.39
CA TYR A 86 -10.16 5.85 -10.73
C TYR A 86 -8.87 6.41 -11.34
N TYR A 87 -8.44 5.94 -12.51
CA TYR A 87 -7.13 6.28 -13.08
C TYR A 87 -6.76 7.77 -13.02
N GLY A 88 -7.72 8.66 -13.36
CA GLY A 88 -7.50 10.10 -13.34
C GLY A 88 -7.23 10.66 -11.94
N THR A 89 -8.07 10.33 -10.95
CA THR A 89 -7.87 10.82 -9.57
C THR A 89 -6.66 10.22 -8.89
N TYR A 90 -6.35 8.95 -9.17
CA TYR A 90 -5.11 8.30 -8.71
C TYR A 90 -3.86 9.04 -9.21
N THR A 91 -3.73 9.21 -10.53
CA THR A 91 -2.55 9.86 -11.13
C THR A 91 -2.38 11.31 -10.69
N MET A 92 -3.48 12.06 -10.55
CA MET A 92 -3.45 13.42 -9.99
C MET A 92 -2.97 13.45 -8.54
N ALA A 93 -3.44 12.52 -7.70
CA ALA A 93 -3.03 12.44 -6.30
C ALA A 93 -1.53 12.11 -6.18
N ARG A 94 -1.06 11.09 -6.90
CA ARG A 94 0.36 10.70 -6.89
C ARG A 94 1.28 11.75 -7.52
N ASN A 95 0.85 12.43 -8.59
CA ASN A 95 1.62 13.55 -9.15
C ASN A 95 1.86 14.64 -8.11
N LYS A 96 0.83 15.01 -7.34
CA LYS A 96 0.98 16.03 -6.29
C LYS A 96 1.98 15.62 -5.20
N MET A 97 1.94 14.36 -4.76
CA MET A 97 2.90 13.85 -3.77
C MET A 97 4.33 13.83 -4.33
N MET A 98 4.49 13.39 -5.59
CA MET A 98 5.80 13.35 -6.24
C MET A 98 6.36 14.74 -6.51
N GLU A 99 5.52 15.75 -6.78
CA GLU A 99 5.99 17.14 -6.91
C GLU A 99 6.63 17.67 -5.61
N THR A 100 6.06 17.33 -4.45
CA THR A 100 6.65 17.65 -3.14
C THR A 100 7.98 16.92 -2.96
N GLU A 101 8.00 15.61 -3.22
CA GLU A 101 9.19 14.79 -3.06
C GLU A 101 10.34 15.26 -4.00
N GLU A 102 10.04 15.59 -5.26
CA GLU A 102 11.02 16.19 -6.18
C GLU A 102 11.58 17.52 -5.67
N ALA A 103 10.74 18.34 -5.03
CA ALA A 103 11.19 19.59 -4.42
C ALA A 103 12.14 19.32 -3.23
N ASN A 104 11.85 18.30 -2.42
CA ASN A 104 12.71 17.88 -1.31
C ASN A 104 14.07 17.39 -1.81
N PHE A 105 14.12 16.48 -2.78
CA PHE A 105 15.37 16.02 -3.41
C PHE A 105 16.22 17.20 -3.90
N LYS A 106 15.62 18.11 -4.68
CA LYS A 106 16.33 19.30 -5.20
C LYS A 106 16.83 20.21 -4.09
N PHE A 107 16.07 20.36 -3.01
CA PHE A 107 16.46 21.21 -1.89
C PHE A 107 17.62 20.61 -1.10
N VAL A 108 17.55 19.31 -0.76
CA VAL A 108 18.59 18.56 -0.06
C VAL A 108 19.90 18.59 -0.85
N GLU A 109 19.85 18.28 -2.14
CA GLU A 109 21.01 18.28 -3.03
C GLU A 109 21.63 19.68 -3.16
N LYS A 110 20.81 20.69 -3.51
CA LYS A 110 21.29 22.08 -3.72
C LYS A 110 21.97 22.67 -2.49
N ARG A 111 21.58 22.22 -1.29
CA ARG A 111 22.09 22.75 -0.02
C ARG A 111 23.17 21.87 0.62
N GLY A 112 23.50 20.72 0.02
CA GLY A 112 24.45 19.76 0.59
C GLY A 112 24.02 19.32 1.99
N LEU A 113 22.72 19.08 2.22
CA LEU A 113 22.24 18.78 3.59
C LEU A 113 22.69 17.41 4.07
N LEU A 114 22.98 16.47 3.16
CA LEU A 114 23.52 15.16 3.52
C LEU A 114 24.92 15.26 4.14
N ASP A 115 25.71 16.28 3.80
CA ASP A 115 27.06 16.51 4.37
C ASP A 115 27.01 16.87 5.86
N GLN A 116 25.84 17.22 6.38
CA GLN A 116 25.62 17.61 7.78
C GLN A 116 25.12 16.46 8.65
N VAL A 117 24.74 15.34 8.03
CA VAL A 117 24.30 14.12 8.71
C VAL A 117 25.53 13.41 9.27
N ASP A 118 25.41 12.84 10.47
CA ASP A 118 26.47 12.02 11.05
C ASP A 118 26.85 10.88 10.07
N PRO A 119 28.13 10.75 9.66
CA PRO A 119 28.55 9.70 8.73
C PRO A 119 28.21 8.28 9.21
N ALA A 120 28.23 8.03 10.53
CA ALA A 120 27.83 6.74 11.08
C ALA A 120 26.32 6.48 10.84
N TRP A 121 25.50 7.54 10.94
CA TRP A 121 24.08 7.45 10.65
C TRP A 121 23.80 7.30 9.15
N VAL A 122 24.55 7.98 8.27
CA VAL A 122 24.43 7.76 6.81
C VAL A 122 24.66 6.28 6.48
N ASN A 123 25.67 5.65 7.07
CA ASN A 123 25.91 4.22 6.90
C ASN A 123 24.77 3.36 7.48
N LYS A 124 24.20 3.75 8.62
CA LYS A 124 23.03 3.08 9.21
C LYS A 124 21.81 3.18 8.28
N VAL A 125 21.54 4.35 7.68
CA VAL A 125 20.49 4.55 6.67
C VAL A 125 20.74 3.69 5.43
N LYS A 126 21.97 3.65 4.92
CA LYS A 126 22.33 2.74 3.82
C LYS A 126 21.97 1.29 4.16
N HIS A 127 22.26 0.86 5.40
CA HIS A 127 22.00 -0.49 5.87
C HIS A 127 20.50 -0.81 6.04
N TYR A 128 19.70 0.09 6.65
CA TYR A 128 18.29 -0.20 6.95
C TYR A 128 17.30 0.22 5.84
N LEU A 129 17.59 1.28 5.08
CA LEU A 129 16.64 1.87 4.14
C LEU A 129 16.80 1.34 2.72
N LEU A 130 18.03 1.31 2.21
CA LEU A 130 18.26 0.99 0.79
C LEU A 130 17.86 -0.45 0.40
N PRO A 131 18.09 -1.48 1.25
CA PRO A 131 17.64 -2.84 0.93
C PRO A 131 16.11 -2.97 0.83
N LEU A 132 15.33 -2.09 1.47
CA LEU A 132 13.86 -2.12 1.39
C LEU A 132 13.34 -1.89 -0.03
N ARG A 133 14.13 -1.37 -0.97
CA ARG A 133 13.75 -1.35 -2.39
C ARG A 133 13.41 -2.75 -2.94
N HIS A 134 13.99 -3.81 -2.36
CA HIS A 134 13.70 -5.19 -2.71
C HIS A 134 12.40 -5.70 -2.08
N PHE A 135 12.09 -5.25 -0.86
CA PHE A 135 10.78 -5.46 -0.24
C PHE A 135 9.67 -4.75 -1.04
N GLU A 136 9.90 -3.50 -1.44
CA GLU A 136 8.99 -2.72 -2.29
C GLU A 136 8.79 -3.39 -3.66
N TRP A 137 9.84 -3.95 -4.26
CA TRP A 137 9.70 -4.76 -5.47
C TRP A 137 8.85 -6.02 -5.24
N GLY A 138 8.98 -6.68 -4.09
CA GLY A 138 8.10 -7.77 -3.70
C GLY A 138 6.64 -7.34 -3.56
N GLY A 139 6.40 -6.19 -2.92
CA GLY A 139 5.07 -5.59 -2.83
C GLY A 139 4.47 -5.22 -4.19
N ASN A 140 5.30 -4.77 -5.14
CA ASN A 140 4.87 -4.57 -6.53
C ASN A 140 4.43 -5.88 -7.18
N MET A 141 5.24 -6.94 -7.07
CA MET A 141 4.94 -8.25 -7.65
C MET A 141 3.65 -8.86 -7.06
N ASN A 142 3.50 -8.81 -5.73
CA ASN A 142 2.30 -9.24 -5.03
C ASN A 142 1.06 -8.47 -5.50
N GLY A 143 1.14 -7.15 -5.61
CA GLY A 143 0.04 -6.32 -6.10
C GLY A 143 -0.35 -6.62 -7.53
N CYS A 144 0.63 -6.82 -8.42
CA CYS A 144 0.36 -7.20 -9.81
C CYS A 144 -0.34 -8.56 -9.87
N HIS A 145 0.19 -9.56 -9.15
CA HIS A 145 -0.39 -10.90 -9.07
C HIS A 145 -1.81 -10.89 -8.51
N ALA A 146 -2.02 -10.18 -7.39
CA ALA A 146 -3.32 -10.06 -6.76
C ALA A 146 -4.31 -9.29 -7.64
N SER A 147 -3.90 -8.22 -8.33
CA SER A 147 -4.77 -7.47 -9.23
C SER A 147 -5.26 -8.30 -10.43
N ASP A 148 -4.43 -9.21 -10.94
CA ASP A 148 -4.76 -10.09 -12.07
C ASP A 148 -5.79 -11.17 -11.68
N ARG A 149 -5.75 -11.63 -10.42
CA ARG A 149 -6.61 -12.70 -9.88
C ARG A 149 -7.84 -12.20 -9.13
N ALA A 150 -7.80 -10.97 -8.64
CA ALA A 150 -8.89 -10.40 -7.87
C ALA A 150 -10.19 -10.32 -8.68
N TYR A 151 -11.31 -10.53 -8.01
CA TYR A 151 -12.63 -10.37 -8.61
C TYR A 151 -13.20 -8.97 -8.34
N GLY A 152 -13.67 -8.33 -9.40
CA GLY A 152 -14.30 -7.02 -9.39
C GLY A 152 -13.29 -5.89 -9.61
N THR A 153 -13.62 -4.99 -10.52
CA THR A 153 -12.77 -3.84 -10.88
C THR A 153 -12.48 -2.92 -9.68
N ALA A 154 -13.41 -2.82 -8.71
CA ALA A 154 -13.20 -2.06 -7.48
C ALA A 154 -12.00 -2.55 -6.67
N VAL A 155 -11.76 -3.87 -6.61
CA VAL A 155 -10.64 -4.46 -5.88
C VAL A 155 -9.38 -4.48 -6.74
N SER A 156 -9.48 -4.99 -7.97
CA SER A 156 -8.31 -5.18 -8.83
C SER A 156 -7.61 -3.87 -9.19
N GLN A 157 -8.36 -2.78 -9.46
CA GLN A 157 -7.73 -1.50 -9.78
C GLN A 157 -6.99 -0.90 -8.58
N THR A 158 -7.54 -1.06 -7.37
CA THR A 158 -6.91 -0.56 -6.14
C THR A 158 -5.61 -1.29 -5.85
N LEU A 159 -5.59 -2.62 -6.01
CA LEU A 159 -4.38 -3.43 -5.90
C LEU A 159 -3.33 -3.04 -6.95
N LEU A 160 -3.74 -2.77 -8.19
CA LEU A 160 -2.81 -2.36 -9.24
C LEU A 160 -2.22 -0.97 -8.96
N PHE A 161 -3.02 -0.01 -8.48
CA PHE A 161 -2.53 1.30 -8.07
C PHE A 161 -1.51 1.18 -6.93
N ALA A 162 -1.83 0.37 -5.90
CA ALA A 162 -0.90 0.05 -4.83
C ALA A 162 0.41 -0.51 -5.40
N ALA A 163 0.35 -1.52 -6.28
CA ALA A 163 1.52 -2.12 -6.91
C ALA A 163 2.42 -1.10 -7.61
N MET A 164 1.84 -0.16 -8.36
CA MET A 164 2.60 0.88 -9.07
C MET A 164 3.23 1.88 -8.10
N ASP A 165 2.58 2.17 -6.98
CA ASP A 165 3.18 3.01 -5.93
C ASP A 165 4.38 2.33 -5.29
N ARG A 166 4.34 1.01 -5.04
CA ARG A 166 5.50 0.25 -4.51
C ARG A 166 6.70 0.37 -5.44
N LEU A 167 6.48 0.30 -6.76
CA LEU A 167 7.55 0.56 -7.73
C LEU A 167 8.11 1.99 -7.59
N GLY A 168 7.24 2.99 -7.43
CA GLY A 168 7.64 4.38 -7.17
C GLY A 168 8.46 4.53 -5.88
N ILE A 169 8.07 3.87 -4.78
CA ILE A 169 8.80 3.90 -3.52
C ILE A 169 10.17 3.23 -3.67
N ALA A 170 10.25 2.08 -4.36
CA ALA A 170 11.53 1.44 -4.67
C ALA A 170 12.48 2.37 -5.46
N GLN A 171 11.93 3.18 -6.38
CA GLN A 171 12.68 4.18 -7.14
C GLN A 171 13.13 5.35 -6.25
N ILE A 172 12.27 5.85 -5.36
CA ILE A 172 12.64 6.91 -4.40
C ILE A 172 13.77 6.41 -3.50
N ILE A 173 13.65 5.23 -2.89
CA ILE A 173 14.72 4.62 -2.08
C ILE A 173 16.02 4.50 -2.89
N SER A 174 15.92 4.05 -4.14
CA SER A 174 17.10 3.95 -5.02
C SER A 174 17.74 5.32 -5.29
N ARG A 175 16.94 6.38 -5.47
CA ARG A 175 17.45 7.75 -5.64
C ARG A 175 18.09 8.31 -4.39
N ILE A 176 17.62 7.95 -3.20
CA ILE A 176 18.30 8.30 -1.94
C ILE A 176 19.70 7.70 -1.94
N GLY A 177 19.84 6.42 -2.31
CA GLY A 177 21.15 5.76 -2.42
C GLY A 177 22.09 6.46 -3.41
N LEU A 178 21.58 6.81 -4.60
CA LEU A 178 22.34 7.56 -5.60
C LEU A 178 22.72 8.97 -5.14
N LEU A 179 21.85 9.64 -4.39
CA LEU A 179 22.18 10.95 -3.84
C LEU A 179 23.28 10.85 -2.78
N ILE A 180 23.27 9.80 -1.95
CA ILE A 180 24.29 9.55 -0.92
C ILE A 180 25.67 9.28 -1.53
N ASP A 181 25.75 8.51 -2.63
CA ASP A 181 27.03 8.14 -3.26
C ASP A 181 27.49 9.01 -4.42
N GLY A 182 26.77 10.10 -4.71
CA GLY A 182 27.10 11.00 -5.81
C GLY A 182 26.84 10.39 -7.19
N ASN A 183 25.82 9.53 -7.31
CA ASN A 183 25.40 8.78 -8.50
C ASN A 183 26.43 7.74 -8.99
N SER A 184 27.26 7.19 -8.10
CA SER A 184 28.17 6.10 -8.46
C SER A 184 27.41 4.76 -8.59
N GLY A 185 26.34 4.57 -7.82
CA GLY A 185 25.58 3.32 -7.73
C GLY A 185 26.17 2.32 -6.74
N GLU A 186 27.33 2.60 -6.14
CA GLU A 186 27.99 1.71 -5.18
C GLU A 186 27.11 1.43 -3.95
N SER A 187 26.36 2.44 -3.47
CA SER A 187 25.45 2.23 -2.33
C SER A 187 24.30 1.28 -2.66
N LEU A 188 23.88 1.19 -3.93
CA LEU A 188 22.84 0.26 -4.36
C LEU A 188 23.35 -1.17 -4.53
N ASP A 189 24.62 -1.32 -4.92
CA ASP A 189 25.30 -2.62 -4.98
C ASP A 189 25.53 -3.18 -3.58
N GLU A 190 25.99 -2.34 -2.64
CA GLU A 190 26.10 -2.70 -1.22
C GLU A 190 24.75 -3.08 -0.63
N ALA A 191 23.70 -2.27 -0.86
CA ALA A 191 22.35 -2.57 -0.39
C ALA A 191 21.79 -3.91 -0.94
N ARG A 192 22.15 -4.26 -2.18
CA ARG A 192 21.81 -5.56 -2.75
C ARG A 192 22.57 -6.69 -2.05
N SER A 193 23.85 -6.49 -1.76
CA SER A 193 24.65 -7.46 -0.99
C SER A 193 24.04 -7.69 0.39
N ASP A 194 23.66 -6.61 1.07
CA ASP A 194 23.01 -6.68 2.38
C ASP A 194 21.71 -7.47 2.32
N TRP A 195 20.85 -7.20 1.34
CA TRP A 195 19.60 -7.95 1.14
C TRP A 195 19.86 -9.45 0.93
N LEU A 196 20.86 -9.80 0.12
CA LEU A 196 21.13 -11.19 -0.26
C LEU A 196 21.84 -11.99 0.83
N GLU A 197 22.68 -11.35 1.64
CA GLU A 197 23.67 -12.06 2.48
C GLU A 197 23.59 -11.69 3.96
N HIS A 198 23.17 -10.48 4.32
CA HIS A 198 23.23 -10.02 5.70
C HIS A 198 22.14 -10.68 6.56
N GLY A 199 22.53 -11.16 7.75
CA GLY A 199 21.66 -11.93 8.65
C GLY A 199 20.37 -11.20 9.04
N ASN A 200 20.45 -9.88 9.26
CA ASN A 200 19.27 -9.06 9.62
C ASN A 200 18.20 -9.02 8.52
N TRP A 201 18.56 -9.27 7.26
CA TRP A 201 17.64 -9.20 6.12
C TRP A 201 17.06 -10.56 5.73
N GLN A 202 17.71 -11.66 6.10
CA GLN A 202 17.29 -12.99 5.65
C GLN A 202 15.86 -13.38 6.09
N PRO A 203 15.42 -13.09 7.33
CA PRO A 203 14.04 -13.39 7.73
C PRO A 203 12.99 -12.64 6.89
N LEU A 204 13.18 -11.33 6.66
CA LEU A 204 12.25 -10.55 5.83
C LEU A 204 12.30 -10.98 4.36
N ARG A 205 13.51 -11.23 3.83
CA ARG A 205 13.68 -11.73 2.47
C ARG A 205 12.94 -13.06 2.27
N GLN A 206 13.10 -14.01 3.19
CA GLN A 206 12.36 -15.27 3.15
C GLN A 206 10.85 -15.01 3.17
N MET A 207 10.35 -14.11 4.02
CA MET A 207 8.93 -13.78 4.03
C MET A 207 8.43 -13.20 2.70
N VAL A 208 9.18 -12.29 2.08
CA VAL A 208 8.84 -11.78 0.74
C VAL A 208 8.79 -12.92 -0.27
N GLU A 209 9.78 -13.81 -0.29
CA GLU A 209 9.81 -14.97 -1.18
C GLU A 209 8.64 -15.95 -0.91
N ASP A 210 8.28 -16.15 0.36
CA ASP A 210 7.12 -16.98 0.75
C ASP A 210 5.80 -16.38 0.24
N THR A 211 5.67 -15.04 0.22
CA THR A 211 4.45 -14.41 -0.33
C THR A 211 4.30 -14.60 -1.84
N PHE A 212 5.39 -14.82 -2.58
CA PHE A 212 5.34 -15.04 -4.04
C PHE A 212 4.72 -16.37 -4.43
N VAL A 213 4.60 -17.31 -3.48
CA VAL A 213 4.10 -18.66 -3.71
C VAL A 213 2.76 -18.91 -3.03
N LEU A 214 2.07 -17.86 -2.57
CA LEU A 214 0.71 -17.96 -2.07
C LEU A 214 -0.28 -18.13 -3.23
N ASP A 215 -1.14 -19.15 -3.12
CA ASP A 215 -2.19 -19.40 -4.09
C ASP A 215 -3.38 -18.43 -3.93
N ASP A 216 -3.71 -18.06 -2.69
CA ASP A 216 -4.82 -17.15 -2.37
C ASP A 216 -4.38 -15.69 -2.52
N TRP A 217 -4.96 -15.01 -3.52
CA TRP A 217 -4.61 -13.61 -3.80
C TRP A 217 -5.05 -12.65 -2.69
N PHE A 218 -6.09 -12.99 -1.92
CA PHE A 218 -6.57 -12.16 -0.82
C PHE A 218 -5.65 -12.34 0.39
N GLU A 219 -5.22 -13.57 0.70
CA GLU A 219 -4.20 -13.80 1.73
C GLU A 219 -2.91 -13.03 1.40
N GLN A 220 -2.46 -13.09 0.14
CA GLN A 220 -1.27 -12.36 -0.31
C GLN A 220 -1.42 -10.84 -0.12
N ALA A 221 -2.60 -10.28 -0.44
CA ALA A 221 -2.89 -8.87 -0.22
C ALA A 221 -2.91 -8.50 1.28
N VAL A 222 -3.46 -9.36 2.14
CA VAL A 222 -3.47 -9.16 3.61
C VAL A 222 -2.06 -9.24 4.18
N ALA A 223 -1.28 -10.24 3.78
CA ALA A 223 0.11 -10.40 4.19
C ALA A 223 0.93 -9.15 3.84
N GLN A 224 0.86 -8.69 2.59
CA GLN A 224 1.61 -7.52 2.12
C GLN A 224 1.08 -6.21 2.71
N TYR A 225 -0.14 -5.81 2.33
CA TYR A 225 -0.63 -4.45 2.49
C TYR A 225 -1.21 -4.14 3.87
N PHE A 226 -1.56 -5.18 4.63
CA PHE A 226 -1.97 -5.01 6.01
C PHE A 226 -0.86 -5.40 6.98
N CYS A 227 -0.33 -6.63 6.91
CA CYS A 227 0.55 -7.14 7.96
C CYS A 227 1.98 -6.58 7.84
N MET A 228 2.64 -6.81 6.71
CA MET A 228 4.03 -6.40 6.50
C MET A 228 4.18 -4.88 6.50
N ASP A 229 3.34 -4.18 5.73
CA ASP A 229 3.42 -2.73 5.60
C ASP A 229 3.12 -2.03 6.95
N SER A 230 2.21 -2.56 7.78
CA SER A 230 1.91 -1.97 9.08
C SER A 230 2.98 -2.15 10.14
N VAL A 231 3.98 -3.01 9.90
CA VAL A 231 5.18 -3.05 10.74
C VAL A 231 6.28 -2.18 10.13
N ILE A 232 6.57 -2.38 8.83
CA ILE A 232 7.70 -1.75 8.16
C ILE A 232 7.57 -0.24 8.11
N PHE A 233 6.41 0.30 7.73
CA PHE A 233 6.26 1.74 7.53
C PHE A 233 6.40 2.53 8.83
N PRO A 234 5.70 2.18 9.93
CA PRO A 234 5.92 2.84 11.21
C PRO A 234 7.34 2.64 11.74
N LEU A 235 7.90 1.43 11.63
CA LEU A 235 9.24 1.16 12.14
C LEU A 235 10.30 2.03 11.44
N VAL A 236 10.26 2.10 10.11
CA VAL A 236 11.30 2.74 9.29
C VAL A 236 11.09 4.25 9.15
N TYR A 237 9.85 4.68 8.86
CA TYR A 237 9.56 6.07 8.52
C TYR A 237 9.05 6.90 9.70
N ASP A 238 8.90 6.30 10.89
CA ASP A 238 8.64 7.03 12.13
C ASP A 238 9.68 6.70 13.21
N HIS A 239 9.82 5.45 13.64
CA HIS A 239 10.70 5.14 14.77
C HIS A 239 12.20 5.26 14.44
N PHE A 240 12.67 4.73 13.31
CA PHE A 240 14.06 4.90 12.88
C PHE A 240 14.37 6.35 12.51
N ASP A 241 13.41 7.06 11.89
CA ASP A 241 13.55 8.48 11.58
C ASP A 241 13.73 9.33 12.84
N ARG A 242 12.94 9.07 13.89
CA ARG A 242 13.08 9.72 15.22
C ARG A 242 14.42 9.46 15.87
N GLU A 243 14.99 8.26 15.73
CA GLU A 243 16.35 7.99 16.21
C GLU A 243 17.37 8.81 15.40
N GLY A 244 17.19 8.87 14.08
CA GLY A 244 18.01 9.67 13.18
C GLY A 244 18.04 11.16 13.49
N ALA A 245 17.00 11.71 14.12
CA ALA A 245 16.99 13.10 14.57
C ALA A 245 18.16 13.42 15.53
N ARG A 246 18.63 12.45 16.32
CA ARG A 246 19.81 12.61 17.21
C ARG A 246 21.13 12.70 16.45
N HIS A 247 21.12 12.29 15.17
CA HIS A 247 22.26 12.22 14.27
C HIS A 247 22.20 13.27 13.14
N ASN A 248 21.48 14.38 13.36
CA ASN A 248 21.19 15.38 12.33
C ASN A 248 20.48 14.81 11.09
N GLY A 249 19.70 13.73 11.25
CA GLY A 249 19.05 13.00 10.15
C GLY A 249 17.88 13.72 9.46
N ALA A 250 17.60 14.98 9.77
CA ALA A 250 16.44 15.71 9.21
C ALA A 250 16.41 15.75 7.67
N ALA A 251 17.58 15.73 7.02
CA ALA A 251 17.67 15.64 5.57
C ALA A 251 17.13 14.30 5.03
N MET A 252 17.30 13.20 5.78
CA MET A 252 16.76 11.90 5.41
C MET A 252 15.24 11.88 5.59
N SER A 253 14.72 12.48 6.66
CA SER A 253 13.27 12.63 6.88
C SER A 253 12.57 13.31 5.70
N MET A 254 13.20 14.38 5.15
CA MET A 254 12.69 15.08 3.97
C MET A 254 12.64 14.21 2.72
N LEU A 255 13.59 13.28 2.54
CA LEU A 255 13.67 12.38 1.39
C LEU A 255 12.72 11.17 1.50
N SER A 256 12.03 11.01 2.62
CA SER A 256 11.07 9.92 2.87
C SER A 256 9.64 10.42 3.10
N GLU A 257 9.38 11.70 2.88
CA GLU A 257 8.07 12.32 3.14
C GLU A 257 6.96 11.65 2.31
N PHE A 258 7.25 11.29 1.05
CA PHE A 258 6.33 10.53 0.20
C PHE A 258 5.81 9.26 0.89
N MET A 259 6.67 8.49 1.56
CA MET A 259 6.32 7.20 2.15
C MET A 259 5.39 7.35 3.34
N ILE A 260 5.56 8.42 4.13
CA ILE A 260 4.71 8.74 5.29
C ILE A 260 3.30 9.10 4.82
N ASP A 261 3.19 10.05 3.88
CA ASP A 261 1.91 10.49 3.32
C ASP A 261 1.21 9.37 2.56
N TRP A 262 1.99 8.57 1.81
CA TRP A 262 1.49 7.43 1.05
C TRP A 262 0.88 6.39 1.98
N PHE A 263 1.59 5.98 3.03
CA PHE A 263 1.13 4.92 3.91
C PHE A 263 -0.17 5.30 4.64
N ALA A 264 -0.29 6.57 5.06
CA ALA A 264 -1.51 7.08 5.66
C ALA A 264 -2.70 7.07 4.68
N ASP A 265 -2.50 7.40 3.41
CA ASP A 265 -3.53 7.29 2.37
C ASP A 265 -3.86 5.83 2.04
N GLU A 266 -2.85 4.97 1.99
CA GLU A 266 -2.95 3.55 1.64
C GLU A 266 -3.75 2.75 2.67
N CYS A 267 -3.49 2.99 3.97
CA CYS A 267 -4.24 2.35 5.05
C CYS A 267 -5.76 2.50 4.92
N ARG A 268 -6.24 3.59 4.30
CA ARG A 268 -7.68 3.87 4.17
C ARG A 268 -8.41 2.82 3.35
N TRP A 269 -7.85 2.38 2.23
CA TRP A 269 -8.53 1.38 1.40
C TRP A 269 -8.34 -0.02 1.96
N VAL A 270 -7.17 -0.33 2.53
CA VAL A 270 -6.89 -1.62 3.16
C VAL A 270 -7.85 -1.85 4.33
N ASP A 271 -7.96 -0.88 5.24
CA ASP A 271 -8.87 -0.97 6.40
C ASP A 271 -10.33 -1.10 5.96
N GLN A 272 -10.72 -0.37 4.89
CA GLN A 272 -12.08 -0.45 4.35
C GLN A 272 -12.35 -1.81 3.68
N LEU A 273 -11.39 -2.38 2.96
CA LEU A 273 -11.52 -3.70 2.34
C LEU A 273 -11.70 -4.76 3.43
N LEU A 274 -10.79 -4.80 4.41
CA LEU A 274 -10.88 -5.73 5.54
C LEU A 274 -12.20 -5.60 6.30
N LYS A 275 -12.65 -4.37 6.54
CA LYS A 275 -13.91 -4.12 7.22
C LYS A 275 -15.11 -4.68 6.47
N VAL A 276 -15.19 -4.41 5.16
CA VAL A 276 -16.30 -4.89 4.33
C VAL A 276 -16.27 -6.42 4.27
N THR A 277 -15.10 -7.01 4.06
CA THR A 277 -14.94 -8.47 3.97
C THR A 277 -15.25 -9.19 5.28
N ALA A 278 -14.75 -8.68 6.42
CA ALA A 278 -15.06 -9.25 7.73
C ALA A 278 -16.54 -9.10 8.12
N SER A 279 -17.22 -8.05 7.62
CA SER A 279 -18.65 -7.83 7.90
C SER A 279 -19.57 -8.72 7.06
N GLU A 280 -19.07 -9.31 5.96
CA GLU A 280 -19.82 -10.18 5.07
C GLU A 280 -20.24 -11.49 5.76
N SER A 281 -19.31 -12.11 6.51
CA SER A 281 -19.59 -13.38 7.19
C SER A 281 -18.65 -13.62 8.38
N ALA A 282 -19.11 -14.43 9.34
CA ALA A 282 -18.27 -14.88 10.45
C ALA A 282 -17.06 -15.71 9.99
N GLY A 283 -17.23 -16.50 8.91
CA GLY A 283 -16.15 -17.29 8.32
C GLY A 283 -15.04 -16.43 7.74
N ASN A 284 -15.39 -15.36 7.00
CA ASN A 284 -14.40 -14.39 6.52
C ASN A 284 -13.67 -13.71 7.68
N ALA A 285 -14.40 -13.28 8.72
CA ALA A 285 -13.78 -12.62 9.87
C ALA A 285 -12.79 -13.54 10.61
N GLU A 286 -13.12 -14.83 10.75
CA GLU A 286 -12.23 -15.84 11.34
C GLU A 286 -10.99 -16.10 10.49
N LEU A 287 -11.18 -16.28 9.17
CA LEU A 287 -10.09 -16.50 8.21
C LEU A 287 -9.12 -15.31 8.18
N LEU A 288 -9.65 -14.09 8.04
CA LEU A 288 -8.85 -12.86 8.12
C LEU A 288 -8.09 -12.76 9.45
N GLY A 289 -8.73 -13.14 10.56
CA GLY A 289 -8.07 -13.19 11.87
C GLY A 289 -6.86 -14.11 11.89
N SER A 290 -6.99 -15.31 11.31
CA SER A 290 -5.88 -16.26 11.22
C SER A 290 -4.72 -15.77 10.35
N TRP A 291 -5.02 -15.13 9.22
CA TRP A 291 -3.99 -14.55 8.35
C TRP A 291 -3.29 -13.37 9.02
N VAL A 292 -4.06 -12.44 9.62
CA VAL A 292 -3.50 -11.28 10.31
C VAL A 292 -2.56 -11.71 11.44
N GLU A 293 -3.00 -12.63 12.30
CA GLU A 293 -2.17 -13.12 13.40
C GLU A 293 -0.86 -13.75 12.89
N ASN A 294 -0.96 -14.71 11.96
CA ASN A 294 0.20 -15.40 11.42
C ASN A 294 1.20 -14.44 10.77
N TRP A 295 0.73 -13.58 9.86
CA TRP A 295 1.60 -12.70 9.10
C TRP A 295 2.17 -11.55 9.94
N THR A 296 1.42 -11.01 10.91
CA THR A 296 1.93 -9.98 11.83
C THR A 296 3.03 -10.54 12.74
N VAL A 297 2.81 -11.69 13.37
CA VAL A 297 3.83 -12.33 14.24
C VAL A 297 5.12 -12.60 13.45
N ARG A 298 5.00 -13.21 12.28
CA ARG A 298 6.14 -13.47 11.40
C ARG A 298 6.88 -12.19 11.04
N THR A 299 6.17 -11.11 10.71
CA THR A 299 6.78 -9.84 10.32
C THR A 299 7.56 -9.20 11.47
N ILE A 300 6.96 -9.18 12.68
CA ILE A 300 7.62 -8.63 13.87
C ILE A 300 8.89 -9.41 14.17
N ASP A 301 8.83 -10.73 14.16
CA ASP A 301 10.00 -11.57 14.43
C ASP A 301 11.08 -11.41 13.35
N ALA A 302 10.67 -11.25 12.08
CA ALA A 302 11.59 -11.02 10.98
C ALA A 302 12.32 -9.68 11.07
N LEU A 303 11.68 -8.63 11.60
CA LEU A 303 12.26 -7.30 11.74
C LEU A 303 12.94 -7.05 13.08
N ARG A 304 12.75 -7.92 14.09
CA ARG A 304 13.38 -7.78 15.40
C ARG A 304 14.91 -7.60 15.34
N PRO A 305 15.68 -8.34 14.52
CA PRO A 305 17.12 -8.13 14.41
C PRO A 305 17.48 -6.74 13.86
N LEU A 306 16.75 -6.26 12.85
CA LEU A 306 16.97 -4.94 12.27
C LEU A 306 16.57 -3.82 13.24
N ALA A 307 15.44 -3.98 13.94
CA ALA A 307 15.00 -3.04 14.97
C ALA A 307 16.03 -2.92 16.10
N ALA A 308 16.57 -4.04 16.59
CA ALA A 308 17.63 -4.06 17.60
C ALA A 308 18.92 -3.38 17.12
N ASP A 309 19.29 -3.57 15.84
CA ASP A 309 20.49 -2.94 15.25
C ASP A 309 20.37 -1.41 15.13
N VAL A 310 19.17 -0.87 14.94
CA VAL A 310 18.94 0.58 14.80
C VAL A 310 18.58 1.24 16.13
N LEU A 311 17.72 0.64 16.94
CA LEU A 311 17.13 1.24 18.14
C LEU A 311 17.75 0.75 19.47
N GLY A 312 18.59 -0.28 19.43
CA GLY A 312 19.17 -0.90 20.63
C GLY A 312 18.08 -1.40 21.60
N ASP A 313 18.23 -1.07 22.89
CA ASP A 313 17.33 -1.51 23.97
C ASP A 313 15.87 -1.04 23.79
N GLY A 314 15.61 -0.05 22.92
CA GLY A 314 14.25 0.44 22.64
C GLY A 314 13.46 -0.42 21.64
N ALA A 315 14.10 -1.39 20.98
CA ALA A 315 13.50 -2.12 19.87
C ALA A 315 12.25 -2.92 20.25
N ASP A 316 12.30 -3.69 21.33
CA ASP A 316 11.17 -4.55 21.74
C ASP A 316 9.92 -3.73 22.10
N ALA A 317 10.11 -2.62 22.83
CA ALA A 317 9.00 -1.73 23.20
C ALA A 317 8.33 -1.10 21.96
N VAL A 318 9.12 -0.72 20.95
CA VAL A 318 8.59 -0.20 19.68
C VAL A 318 7.82 -1.27 18.90
N LEU A 319 8.32 -2.50 18.84
CA LEU A 319 7.63 -3.59 18.16
C LEU A 319 6.32 -3.98 18.86
N GLU A 320 6.28 -3.95 20.19
CA GLU A 320 5.04 -4.13 20.97
C GLU A 320 4.01 -3.02 20.72
N GLU A 321 4.46 -1.76 20.62
CA GLU A 321 3.58 -0.63 20.27
C GLU A 321 2.99 -0.81 18.86
N ILE A 322 3.81 -1.19 17.89
CA ILE A 322 3.39 -1.45 16.51
C ILE A 322 2.38 -2.60 16.46
N ASP A 323 2.63 -3.72 17.15
CA ASP A 323 1.67 -4.83 17.22
C ASP A 323 0.33 -4.37 17.80
N ALA A 324 0.35 -3.65 18.93
CA ALA A 324 -0.86 -3.14 19.56
C ALA A 324 -1.69 -2.25 18.60
N ASN A 325 -1.02 -1.43 17.78
CA ASN A 325 -1.67 -0.61 16.76
C ASN A 325 -2.29 -1.46 15.63
N ILE A 326 -1.61 -2.51 15.19
CA ILE A 326 -2.15 -3.47 14.19
C ILE A 326 -3.38 -4.17 14.74
N GLN A 327 -3.32 -4.70 15.98
CA GLN A 327 -4.46 -5.33 16.65
C GLN A 327 -5.65 -4.37 16.78
N ALA A 328 -5.39 -3.09 17.11
CA ALA A 328 -6.43 -2.08 17.18
C ALA A 328 -7.07 -1.78 15.81
N ARG A 329 -6.29 -1.77 14.72
CA ARG A 329 -6.82 -1.63 13.34
C ARG A 329 -7.64 -2.84 12.91
N ALA A 330 -7.15 -4.04 13.16
CA ALA A 330 -7.87 -5.29 12.89
C ALA A 330 -9.22 -5.33 13.65
N ALA A 331 -9.22 -4.98 14.93
CA ALA A 331 -10.43 -4.91 15.75
C ALA A 331 -11.46 -3.91 15.20
N LYS A 332 -11.02 -2.74 14.71
CA LYS A 332 -11.91 -1.75 14.07
C LYS A 332 -12.52 -2.25 12.75
N ALA A 333 -11.82 -3.14 12.05
CA ALA A 333 -12.33 -3.83 10.87
C ALA A 333 -13.29 -4.99 11.22
N GLY A 334 -13.47 -5.33 12.50
CA GLY A 334 -14.30 -6.47 12.92
C GLY A 334 -13.56 -7.80 12.96
N ILE A 335 -12.23 -7.78 12.80
CA ILE A 335 -11.36 -8.95 12.92
C ILE A 335 -10.98 -9.10 14.39
N LYS A 336 -11.26 -10.27 14.98
CA LYS A 336 -10.90 -10.55 16.38
C LYS A 336 -9.53 -11.20 16.42
N ALA A 337 -8.67 -10.75 17.34
CA ALA A 337 -7.47 -11.49 17.69
C ALA A 337 -7.90 -12.89 18.15
N GLN A 338 -7.34 -13.95 17.56
CA GLN A 338 -7.48 -15.26 18.18
C GLN A 338 -6.66 -15.18 19.47
N GLY A 339 -7.32 -15.26 20.62
CA GLY A 339 -6.61 -15.24 21.89
C GLY A 339 -5.64 -16.40 21.90
N ALA A 340 -4.36 -16.13 22.19
CA ALA A 340 -3.32 -17.12 22.36
C ALA A 340 -3.90 -18.36 23.05
N GLY A 341 -4.04 -19.44 22.28
CA GLY A 341 -4.57 -20.70 22.78
C GLY A 341 -3.78 -21.08 24.03
N LYS A 342 -4.51 -21.30 25.12
CA LYS A 342 -3.98 -21.76 26.41
C LYS A 342 -3.11 -22.99 26.30
#